data_AF-A0A5Q0CB48-F1
#
_entry.id   AF-A0A5Q0CB48-F1
#
_cell.length_a   1.000
_cell.length_b   1.000
_cell.length_c   1.000
_cell.angle_alpha   90.00
_cell.angle_beta   90.00
_cell.angle_gamma   90.00
#
_symmetry.space_group_name_H-M   'P 1'
#
loop_
_entity.id
_entity.type
_entity.pdbx_description
1 polymer ?
#
loop_
_entity_poly.entity_id
_entity_poly.type
_entity_poly.pdbx_seq_one_letter_code
_entity_poly.pdbx_strand_id
1 'polypeptide(L)'
;MTDKRPEGFMMIGLHKLAAQNGDGLVPELYDLMVRHAEMREHYPNVTEFPVWDARMPGQLPEKPLGLEAANGNNVVAFARASANGKRMA
;
A
#
# COMPACT_ATOMS: atom_id res chain seq x y z
N MET A 1 28.80 -23.22 -31.48
CA MET A 1 28.68 -24.07 -30.28
C MET A 1 28.41 -23.15 -29.12
N THR A 2 27.14 -22.94 -28.80
CA THR A 2 26.68 -22.00 -27.77
C THR A 2 26.52 -22.72 -26.45
N ASP A 3 27.08 -22.10 -25.41
CA ASP A 3 27.10 -22.55 -24.02
C ASP A 3 25.71 -22.96 -23.51
N LYS A 4 25.64 -24.20 -23.01
CA LYS A 4 24.57 -24.70 -22.18
C LYS A 4 24.62 -24.01 -20.83
N ARG A 5 23.68 -23.09 -20.58
CA ARG A 5 23.23 -22.75 -19.22
C ARG A 5 21.84 -23.33 -19.04
N PRO A 6 21.64 -24.30 -18.14
CA PRO A 6 20.31 -24.76 -17.82
C PRO A 6 19.69 -23.87 -16.72
N GLU A 7 18.36 -23.79 -16.76
CA GLU A 7 17.46 -23.35 -15.68
C GLU A 7 17.39 -21.86 -15.33
N GLY A 8 16.20 -21.28 -15.47
CA GLY A 8 15.87 -19.99 -14.84
C GLY A 8 14.54 -19.36 -15.25
N PHE A 9 14.01 -19.68 -16.43
CA PHE A 9 12.78 -19.03 -16.93
C PHE A 9 11.83 -20.00 -17.65
N MET A 10 11.43 -21.06 -16.97
CA MET A 10 10.03 -21.50 -17.10
C MET A 10 9.25 -20.87 -15.95
N MET A 11 8.99 -19.57 -16.05
CA MET A 11 7.97 -18.94 -15.22
C MET A 11 6.60 -19.38 -15.74
N ILE A 12 6.20 -20.61 -15.40
CA ILE A 12 4.80 -20.98 -15.51
C ILE A 12 4.08 -20.16 -14.44
N GLY A 13 3.26 -19.18 -14.86
CA GLY A 13 2.51 -18.36 -13.91
C GLY A 13 1.62 -19.24 -13.03
N LEU A 14 1.61 -18.98 -11.72
CA LEU A 14 0.85 -19.72 -10.69
C LEU A 14 -0.64 -19.99 -11.08
N HIS A 15 -1.23 -19.08 -11.85
CA HIS A 15 -2.60 -19.11 -12.35
C HIS A 15 -2.81 -20.00 -13.58
N LYS A 16 -1.77 -20.32 -14.37
CA LYS A 16 -1.87 -21.29 -15.48
C LYS A 16 -1.98 -22.74 -14.99
N LEU A 17 -1.48 -23.04 -13.79
CA LEU A 17 -1.66 -24.32 -13.10
C LEU A 17 -3.07 -24.46 -12.49
N ALA A 18 -3.61 -23.38 -11.91
CA ALA A 18 -4.97 -23.36 -11.38
C ALA A 18 -6.04 -23.56 -12.47
N ALA A 19 -5.81 -23.00 -13.67
CA ALA A 19 -6.75 -23.03 -14.79
C ALA A 19 -6.74 -24.33 -15.63
N GLN A 20 -5.69 -25.15 -15.59
CA GLN A 20 -5.70 -26.47 -16.24
C GLN A 20 -6.45 -27.54 -15.42
N ASN A 21 -6.60 -27.34 -14.11
CA ASN A 21 -7.16 -28.31 -13.18
C ASN A 21 -8.62 -28.04 -12.75
N GLY A 22 -9.27 -27.02 -13.33
CA GLY A 22 -10.69 -26.72 -13.12
C GLY A 22 -11.01 -26.09 -11.75
N ASP A 23 -10.86 -24.76 -11.64
CA ASP A 23 -11.46 -23.92 -10.59
C ASP A 23 -11.02 -24.18 -9.15
N GLY A 24 -9.72 -24.14 -8.91
CA GLY A 24 -9.21 -23.76 -7.59
C GLY A 24 -9.03 -22.24 -7.53
N LEU A 25 -9.81 -21.54 -6.71
CA LEU A 25 -9.46 -20.18 -6.30
C LEU A 25 -8.00 -20.21 -5.84
N VAL A 26 -7.13 -19.39 -6.43
CA VAL A 26 -5.70 -19.44 -6.15
C VAL A 26 -5.55 -19.30 -4.63
N PRO A 27 -4.98 -20.29 -3.92
CA PRO A 27 -4.99 -20.29 -2.45
C PRO A 27 -4.40 -19.00 -1.87
N GLU A 28 -3.37 -18.46 -2.50
CA GLU A 28 -2.78 -17.18 -2.12
C GLU A 28 -3.76 -16.00 -2.21
N LEU A 29 -4.67 -16.02 -3.19
CA LEU A 29 -5.73 -15.02 -3.32
C LEU A 29 -6.84 -15.24 -2.29
N TYR A 30 -7.19 -16.50 -2.02
CA TYR A 30 -8.13 -16.84 -0.96
C TYR A 30 -7.63 -16.33 0.40
N ASP A 31 -6.38 -16.64 0.74
CA ASP A 31 -5.75 -16.22 1.99
C ASP A 31 -5.65 -14.71 2.10
N LEU A 32 -5.31 -14.03 1.00
CA LEU A 32 -5.29 -12.57 0.96
C LEU A 32 -6.68 -11.98 1.21
N MET A 33 -7.73 -12.54 0.59
CA MET A 33 -9.11 -12.08 0.77
C MET A 33 -9.62 -12.33 2.20
N VAL A 34 -9.31 -13.50 2.79
CA VAL A 34 -9.67 -13.84 4.16
C VAL A 34 -9.00 -12.88 5.14
N ARG A 35 -7.68 -12.67 5.04
CA ARG A 35 -6.95 -11.72 5.90
C ARG A 35 -7.54 -10.32 5.82
N HIS A 36 -7.89 -9.88 4.62
CA HIS A 36 -8.49 -8.57 4.42
C HIS A 36 -9.91 -8.47 4.99
N ALA A 37 -10.69 -9.56 4.94
CA ALA A 37 -12.01 -9.62 5.58
C ALA A 37 -11.90 -9.54 7.11
N GLU A 38 -10.98 -10.30 7.72
CA GLU A 38 -10.71 -10.27 9.16
C GLU A 38 -10.26 -8.88 9.62
N MET A 39 -9.37 -8.23 8.87
CA MET A 39 -8.92 -6.87 9.17
C MET A 39 -10.07 -5.87 9.14
N ARG A 40 -11.01 -5.99 8.19
CA ARG A 40 -12.20 -5.13 8.12
C ARG A 40 -13.18 -5.37 9.25
N GLU A 41 -13.33 -6.62 9.70
CA GLU A 41 -14.21 -6.96 10.81
C GLU A 41 -13.68 -6.43 12.14
N HIS A 42 -12.38 -6.59 12.40
CA HIS A 42 -11.76 -6.12 13.64
C HIS A 42 -11.46 -4.62 13.65
N TYR A 43 -11.16 -4.04 12.48
CA TYR A 43 -10.73 -2.65 12.34
C TYR A 43 -11.50 -1.94 11.21
N PRO A 44 -12.80 -1.64 11.39
CA PRO A 44 -13.65 -1.10 10.34
C PRO A 44 -13.21 0.30 9.85
N ASN A 45 -12.39 0.99 10.63
CA ASN A 45 -11.85 2.31 10.32
C ASN A 45 -10.38 2.30 9.86
N VAL A 46 -9.79 1.12 9.64
CA VAL A 46 -8.42 0.98 9.15
C VAL A 46 -8.46 0.44 7.73
N THR A 47 -7.71 1.09 6.82
CA THR A 47 -7.51 0.61 5.45
C THR A 47 -6.02 0.52 5.17
N GLU A 48 -5.62 -0.48 4.39
CA GLU A 48 -4.25 -0.57 3.90
C GLU A 48 -3.92 0.62 2.99
N PHE A 49 -2.69 1.09 3.08
CA PHE A 49 -2.21 2.19 2.26
C PHE A 49 -1.97 1.71 0.82
N PRO A 50 -2.51 2.37 -0.21
CA PRO A 50 -2.43 1.90 -1.59
C PRO A 50 -1.06 2.21 -2.20
N VAL A 51 -0.01 1.49 -1.79
CA VAL A 51 1.40 1.75 -2.17
C VAL A 51 1.59 1.89 -3.70
N TRP A 52 0.85 1.10 -4.49
CA TRP A 52 0.97 1.09 -5.95
C TRP A 52 0.29 2.26 -6.66
N ASP A 53 -0.68 2.90 -5.99
CA ASP A 53 -1.43 4.06 -6.50
C ASP A 53 -1.00 5.37 -5.80
N ALA A 54 -0.15 5.24 -4.77
CA ALA A 54 0.39 6.36 -4.05
C ALA A 54 1.58 6.98 -4.80
N ARG A 55 1.61 8.31 -4.87
CA ARG A 55 2.76 9.06 -5.36
C ARG A 55 4.00 8.81 -4.48
N MET A 56 5.19 8.92 -5.07
CA MET A 56 6.43 8.88 -4.29
C MET A 56 6.57 10.13 -3.41
N PRO A 57 7.28 10.03 -2.26
CA PRO A 57 7.63 11.19 -1.46
C PRO A 57 8.35 12.25 -2.30
N GLY A 58 7.95 13.52 -2.17
CA GLY A 58 8.52 14.64 -2.92
C GLY A 58 7.96 14.86 -4.34
N GLN A 59 7.20 13.93 -4.91
CA GLN A 59 6.48 14.20 -6.16
C GLN A 59 5.33 15.18 -5.94
N LEU A 60 5.19 16.15 -6.84
CA LEU A 60 4.05 17.06 -6.86
C LEU A 60 2.75 16.29 -7.12
N PRO A 61 1.63 16.67 -6.48
CA PRO A 61 0.33 16.05 -6.75
C PRO A 61 -0.11 16.37 -8.18
N GLU A 62 -0.57 15.37 -8.94
CA GLU A 62 -1.22 15.60 -10.24
C GLU A 62 -2.58 16.30 -10.07
N LYS A 63 -3.28 16.00 -8.96
CA LYS A 63 -4.53 16.63 -8.56
C LYS A 63 -4.41 17.12 -7.11
N PRO A 64 -4.92 18.33 -6.78
CA PRO A 64 -4.97 18.78 -5.40
C PRO A 64 -5.79 17.80 -4.54
N LEU A 65 -5.32 17.57 -3.31
CA LEU A 65 -5.94 16.70 -2.30
C LEU A 65 -7.23 17.33 -1.73
N GLY A 66 -8.22 17.59 -2.59
CA GLY A 66 -9.46 18.29 -2.26
C GLY A 66 -9.40 19.80 -2.52
N LEU A 67 -10.56 20.47 -2.36
CA LEU A 67 -10.72 21.92 -2.62
C LEU A 67 -9.81 22.76 -1.71
N GLU A 68 -9.68 22.38 -0.45
CA GLU A 68 -8.85 23.11 0.53
C GLU A 68 -7.36 23.05 0.18
N ALA A 69 -6.90 21.95 -0.44
CA ALA A 69 -5.52 21.81 -0.88
C ALA A 69 -5.19 22.69 -2.10
N ALA A 70 -6.19 23.06 -2.91
CA ALA A 70 -5.98 24.00 -4.02
C ALA A 70 -5.61 25.40 -3.53
N ASN A 71 -6.11 25.78 -2.33
CA ASN A 71 -5.87 27.09 -1.72
C ASN A 71 -4.70 27.06 -0.71
N GLY A 72 -4.07 25.90 -0.48
CA GLY A 72 -3.02 25.72 0.53
C GLY A 72 -3.52 25.66 1.99
N ASN A 73 -4.84 25.55 2.20
CA ASN A 73 -5.48 25.53 3.53
C ASN A 73 -5.56 24.12 4.14
N ASN A 74 -4.95 23.13 3.51
CA ASN A 74 -4.97 21.73 3.95
C ASN A 74 -3.94 21.40 5.05
N VAL A 75 -3.15 22.38 5.52
CA VAL A 75 -2.10 22.18 6.53
C VAL A 75 -2.45 22.95 7.79
N VAL A 76 -2.72 22.22 8.89
CA VAL A 76 -2.89 22.81 10.23
C VAL A 76 -1.56 22.69 10.98
N ALA A 77 -0.90 23.81 11.24
CA ALA A 77 0.30 23.84 12.06
C ALA A 77 -0.07 23.79 13.54
N PHE A 78 0.59 22.91 14.31
CA PHE A 78 0.46 22.92 15.76
C PHE A 78 1.16 24.16 16.34
N ALA A 79 0.56 24.73 17.38
CA ALA A 79 1.18 25.82 18.12
C ALA A 79 2.53 25.34 18.68
N ARG A 80 3.58 26.15 18.48
CA ARG A 80 4.90 25.88 19.06
C ARG A 80 4.76 25.87 20.58
N ALA A 81 5.22 24.81 21.23
CA ALA A 81 5.25 24.75 22.69
C ALA A 81 6.00 25.98 23.20
N SER A 82 5.29 26.88 23.88
CA SER A 82 5.91 28.04 24.50
C SER A 82 6.89 27.52 25.55
N ALA A 83 8.16 27.88 25.41
CA ALA A 83 9.19 27.59 26.39
C ALA A 83 9.00 28.47 27.65
N ASN A 84 7.80 28.46 28.23
CA ASN A 84 7.49 29.06 29.52
C ASN A 84 7.44 28.00 30.63
N GLY A 85 8.21 26.92 30.46
CA GLY A 85 8.69 26.16 31.62
C GLY A 85 9.71 27.03 32.34
N LYS A 86 9.26 27.78 33.36
CA LYS A 86 10.13 28.33 34.40
C LYS A 86 11.08 27.21 34.82
N ARG A 87 12.35 27.29 34.43
CA ARG A 87 13.41 26.51 35.08
C ARG A 87 13.41 26.97 36.53
N MET A 88 12.82 26.17 37.42
CA MET A 88 12.92 26.40 38.85
C MET A 88 14.28 25.88 39.30
N ALA A 89 15.07 26.83 39.81
CA ALA A 89 16.31 26.74 40.58
C ALA A 89 17.48 26.01 39.93
#